data_AF-A0A662BHE4-F1
#
_entry.id   AF-A0A662BHE4-F1
#
_cell.length_a   1.000
_cell.length_b   1.000
_cell.length_c   1.000
_cell.angle_alpha   90.00
_cell.angle_beta   90.00
_cell.angle_gamma   90.00
#
_symmetry.space_group_name_H-M   'P 1'
#
loop_
_entity.id
_entity.type
_entity.pdbx_description
1 polymer ?
#
loop_
_entity_poly.entity_id
_entity_poly.type
_entity_poly.pdbx_seq_one_letter_code
_entity_poly.pdbx_strand_id
1 'polypeptide(L)'
;MSFTYRDDLTIDRKDSTKGYFKENCQWLTMNENRIKDQIKKISKYSKKGKLIIIYDSAAEAARKENKGLSNINRLRAIANSFTRVARGERKSYKGFVWKYL
;
A
#
# COMPACT_ATOMS: atom_id res chain seq x y z
N MET A 1 22.98 18.62 5.46
CA MET A 1 23.02 17.15 5.45
C MET A 1 23.57 16.72 4.10
N SER A 2 24.81 16.24 4.07
CA SER A 2 25.48 15.72 2.88
C SER A 2 24.85 14.37 2.50
N PHE A 3 24.21 14.31 1.33
CA PHE A 3 23.82 13.04 0.73
C PHE A 3 25.08 12.43 0.14
N THR A 4 25.70 11.50 0.86
CA THR A 4 26.81 10.72 0.32
C THR A 4 26.25 9.73 -0.68
N TYR A 5 26.83 9.74 -1.88
CA TYR A 5 26.54 8.76 -2.93
C TYR A 5 26.74 7.33 -2.41
N ARG A 6 25.85 6.42 -2.81
CA ARG A 6 25.97 4.98 -2.55
C ARG A 6 25.67 4.22 -3.85
N ASP A 7 26.48 3.21 -4.15
CA ASP A 7 26.40 2.42 -5.40
C ASP A 7 25.12 1.57 -5.51
N ASP A 8 24.40 1.32 -4.40
CA ASP A 8 23.17 0.53 -4.37
C ASP A 8 21.91 1.36 -4.70
N LEU A 9 22.06 2.67 -4.90
CA LEU A 9 20.96 3.58 -5.18
C LEU A 9 20.67 3.66 -6.68
N THR A 10 19.39 3.59 -7.01
CA THR A 10 18.84 3.77 -8.35
C THR A 10 18.00 5.06 -8.40
N ILE A 11 17.91 5.67 -9.57
CA ILE A 11 17.09 6.87 -9.77
C ILE A 11 15.63 6.46 -10.04
N ASP A 12 14.72 6.88 -9.17
CA ASP A 12 13.27 6.67 -9.30
C ASP A 12 12.53 8.01 -9.43
N ARG A 13 11.32 7.97 -10.02
CA ARG A 13 10.40 9.11 -10.11
C ARG A 13 9.42 9.06 -8.94
N LYS A 14 9.34 10.14 -8.16
CA LYS A 14 8.36 10.32 -7.07
C LYS A 14 6.94 10.17 -7.62
N ASP A 15 6.66 10.86 -8.72
CA ASP A 15 5.42 10.81 -9.49
C ASP A 15 5.68 10.17 -10.86
N SER A 16 5.06 9.01 -11.10
CA SER A 16 5.22 8.24 -12.33
C SER A 16 4.55 8.88 -13.55
N THR A 17 3.60 9.81 -13.34
CA THR A 17 2.93 10.55 -14.42
C THR A 17 3.79 11.67 -14.98
N LYS A 18 4.86 12.04 -14.26
CA LYS A 18 5.78 13.11 -14.61
C LYS A 18 7.10 12.56 -15.17
N GLY A 19 7.81 13.41 -15.90
CA GLY A 19 9.14 13.10 -16.45
C GLY A 19 10.26 13.11 -15.41
N TYR A 20 11.49 12.94 -15.87
CA TYR A 20 12.70 13.02 -15.03
C TYR A 20 13.15 14.48 -14.90
N PHE A 21 12.95 15.07 -13.72
CA PHE A 21 13.48 16.39 -13.36
C PHE A 21 13.87 16.39 -11.88
N LYS A 22 14.78 17.29 -11.49
CA LYS A 22 15.49 17.25 -10.20
C LYS A 22 14.56 17.09 -9.00
N GLU A 23 13.41 17.76 -9.00
CA GLU A 23 12.44 17.75 -7.92
C GLU A 23 11.59 16.47 -7.88
N ASN A 24 11.35 15.84 -9.03
CA ASN A 24 10.60 14.59 -9.17
C ASN A 24 11.48 13.34 -9.07
N CYS A 25 12.79 13.47 -9.15
CA CYS A 25 13.71 12.35 -8.98
C CYS A 25 14.02 12.11 -7.49
N GLN A 26 14.27 10.86 -7.14
CA GLN A 26 14.75 10.45 -5.83
C GLN A 26 15.71 9.27 -5.98
N TRP A 27 16.69 9.21 -5.08
CA TRP A 27 17.57 8.07 -4.96
C TRP A 27 16.91 7.03 -4.06
N LEU A 28 16.65 5.86 -4.59
CA LEU A 28 16.09 4.71 -3.87
C LEU A 28 16.85 3.46 -4.24
N THR A 29 17.05 2.57 -3.29
CA THR A 29 17.53 1.23 -3.62
C THR A 29 16.49 0.48 -4.47
N MET A 30 16.93 -0.50 -5.25
CA MET A 30 16.04 -1.29 -6.09
C MET A 30 14.95 -2.02 -5.27
N ASN A 31 15.26 -2.39 -4.03
CA ASN A 31 14.29 -3.01 -3.11
C ASN A 31 13.25 -2.00 -2.60
N GLU A 32 13.65 -0.78 -2.25
CA GLU A 32 12.71 0.27 -1.84
C GLU A 32 11.77 0.65 -2.98
N ASN A 33 12.29 0.76 -4.21
CA ASN A 33 11.46 1.05 -5.37
C ASN A 33 10.40 -0.06 -5.58
N ARG A 34 10.81 -1.34 -5.47
CA ARG A 34 9.89 -2.47 -5.54
C ARG A 34 8.83 -2.44 -4.44
N ILE A 35 9.19 -2.08 -3.21
CA ILE A 35 8.24 -1.98 -2.10
C ILE A 35 7.25 -0.85 -2.35
N LYS A 36 7.71 0.30 -2.84
CA LYS A 36 6.88 1.45 -3.18
C LYS A 36 5.80 1.08 -4.19
N ASP A 37 6.16 0.36 -5.27
CA ASP A 37 5.20 -0.10 -6.28
C ASP A 37 4.16 -1.11 -5.74
N GLN A 38 4.51 -1.85 -4.69
CA GLN A 38 3.60 -2.80 -4.05
C GLN A 38 2.62 -2.12 -3.08
N ILE A 39 2.92 -0.91 -2.60
CA ILE A 39 2.06 -0.17 -1.68
C ILE A 39 0.95 0.51 -2.50
N LYS A 40 -0.19 -0.17 -2.57
CA LYS A 40 -1.41 0.37 -3.19
C LYS A 40 -2.39 0.83 -2.11
N LYS A 41 -2.89 2.06 -2.28
CA LYS A 41 -3.95 2.61 -1.45
C LYS A 41 -5.21 1.76 -1.55
N ILE A 42 -5.88 1.57 -0.43
CA ILE A 42 -7.06 0.72 -0.36
C ILE A 42 -8.17 1.44 0.40
N SER A 43 -9.38 1.34 -0.11
CA SER A 43 -10.58 1.96 0.44
C SER A 43 -11.53 0.89 0.97
N LYS A 44 -12.12 1.15 2.15
CA LYS A 44 -13.10 0.30 2.83
C LYS A 44 -14.49 0.88 2.63
N TYR A 45 -15.42 0.05 2.15
CA TYR A 45 -16.82 0.38 1.90
C TYR A 45 -17.75 -0.49 2.76
N SER A 46 -18.88 0.11 3.14
CA SER A 46 -20.01 -0.61 3.72
C SER A 46 -20.73 -1.46 2.65
N LYS A 47 -21.53 -2.46 3.06
CA LYS A 47 -22.37 -3.26 2.12
C LYS A 47 -23.30 -2.40 1.27
N LYS A 48 -23.66 -1.21 1.76
CA LYS A 48 -24.48 -0.22 1.04
C LYS A 48 -23.68 0.68 0.07
N GLY A 49 -22.41 0.37 -0.18
CA GLY A 49 -21.56 1.14 -1.09
C GLY A 49 -21.02 2.46 -0.53
N LYS A 50 -21.31 2.80 0.73
CA LYS A 50 -20.79 4.01 1.38
C LYS A 50 -19.32 3.84 1.73
N LEU A 51 -18.46 4.76 1.28
CA LEU A 51 -17.05 4.84 1.68
C LEU A 51 -16.97 5.11 3.19
N ILE A 52 -16.19 4.29 3.89
CA ILE A 52 -15.96 4.42 5.33
C ILE A 52 -14.63 5.11 5.58
N ILE A 53 -13.57 4.60 4.97
CA ILE A 53 -12.20 5.05 5.24
C ILE A 53 -11.26 4.63 4.09
N ILE A 54 -10.21 5.41 3.88
CA ILE A 54 -9.12 5.12 2.96
C ILE A 54 -7.86 4.89 3.79
N TYR A 55 -7.08 3.88 3.41
CA TYR A 55 -5.79 3.54 4.00
C TYR A 55 -4.71 3.63 2.95
N ASP A 56 -3.48 3.95 3.36
CA ASP A 56 -2.36 4.02 2.43
C ASP A 56 -1.91 2.64 1.97
N SER A 57 -2.21 1.59 2.75
CA SER A 57 -1.94 0.20 2.37
C SER A 57 -2.89 -0.81 3.02
N ALA A 58 -3.00 -2.00 2.43
CA ALA A 58 -3.71 -3.13 3.02
C ALA A 58 -3.10 -3.60 4.36
N ALA A 59 -1.79 -3.44 4.54
CA ALA A 59 -1.12 -3.79 5.79
C ALA A 59 -1.48 -2.82 6.92
N GLU A 60 -1.53 -1.51 6.62
CA GLU A 60 -1.98 -0.50 7.56
C GLU A 60 -3.45 -0.69 7.94
N ALA A 61 -4.30 -0.97 6.95
CA ALA A 61 -5.69 -1.33 7.18
C ALA A 61 -5.80 -2.52 8.15
N ALA A 62 -4.98 -3.58 7.95
CA ALA A 62 -5.03 -4.77 8.79
C ALA A 62 -4.65 -4.47 10.24
N ARG A 63 -3.65 -3.61 10.46
CA ARG A 63 -3.22 -3.15 11.79
C ARG A 63 -4.29 -2.29 12.46
N LYS A 64 -4.85 -1.31 11.74
CA LYS A 64 -5.87 -0.39 12.29
C LYS A 64 -7.18 -1.09 12.60
N GLU A 65 -7.58 -2.07 11.80
CA GLU A 65 -8.80 -2.87 12.01
C GLU A 65 -8.66 -3.92 13.11
N ASN A 66 -7.45 -4.42 13.37
CA ASN A 66 -7.18 -5.44 14.39
C ASN A 66 -6.20 -4.91 15.44
N LYS A 67 -6.57 -3.79 16.07
CA LYS A 67 -5.83 -3.22 17.20
C LYS A 67 -5.72 -4.30 18.29
N GLY A 68 -4.49 -4.73 18.59
CA GLY A 68 -4.20 -5.82 19.54
C GLY A 68 -3.64 -7.09 18.91
N LEU A 69 -3.62 -7.20 17.59
CA LEU A 69 -2.98 -8.32 16.91
C LEU A 69 -1.50 -8.03 16.63
N SER A 70 -0.61 -8.59 17.45
CA SER A 70 0.84 -8.47 17.27
C SER A 70 1.43 -9.50 16.30
N ASN A 71 0.69 -10.58 16.00
CA ASN A 71 1.18 -11.64 15.12
C ASN A 71 1.25 -11.17 13.66
N ILE A 72 2.49 -10.99 13.17
CA ILE A 72 2.80 -10.51 11.83
C ILE A 72 2.23 -11.41 10.71
N ASN A 73 2.21 -12.72 10.91
CA ASN A 73 1.69 -13.68 9.93
C ASN A 73 0.17 -13.57 9.81
N ARG A 74 -0.54 -13.36 10.93
CA ARG A 74 -1.98 -13.09 10.88
C ARG A 74 -2.28 -11.74 10.22
N LEU A 75 -1.53 -10.69 10.53
CA LEU A 75 -1.71 -9.39 9.87
C LEU A 75 -1.53 -9.50 8.35
N ARG A 76 -0.52 -10.25 7.88
CA ARG A 76 -0.32 -10.54 6.46
C ARG A 76 -1.50 -11.30 5.85
N ALA A 77 -2.03 -12.33 6.52
CA ALA A 77 -3.19 -13.08 6.04
C ALA A 77 -4.45 -12.22 5.93
N ILE A 78 -4.65 -11.28 6.86
CA ILE A 78 -5.76 -10.32 6.83
C ILE A 78 -5.58 -9.33 5.69
N ALA A 79 -4.38 -8.74 5.56
CA ALA A 79 -4.06 -7.85 4.44
C ALA A 79 -4.28 -8.55 3.09
N ASN A 80 -3.86 -9.81 2.95
CA ASN A 80 -4.14 -10.64 1.77
C ASN A 80 -5.64 -10.83 1.53
N SER A 81 -6.44 -10.95 2.59
CA SER A 81 -7.90 -11.05 2.42
C SER A 81 -8.49 -9.75 1.88
N PHE A 82 -7.97 -8.59 2.29
CA PHE A 82 -8.40 -7.30 1.76
C PHE A 82 -8.02 -7.12 0.29
N THR A 83 -6.79 -7.47 -0.09
CA THR A 83 -6.33 -7.38 -1.48
C THR A 83 -7.13 -8.30 -2.40
N ARG A 84 -7.45 -9.53 -1.96
CA ARG A 84 -8.31 -10.44 -2.74
C ARG A 84 -9.72 -9.89 -2.96
N VAL A 85 -10.30 -9.21 -1.98
CA VAL A 85 -11.58 -8.51 -2.16
C VAL A 85 -11.42 -7.33 -3.13
N ALA A 86 -10.36 -6.53 -2.98
CA ALA A 86 -10.07 -5.39 -3.85
C ALA A 86 -9.81 -5.77 -5.31
N ARG A 87 -9.33 -6.98 -5.57
CA ARG A 87 -9.17 -7.57 -6.91
C ARG A 87 -10.46 -8.17 -7.48
N GLY A 88 -11.51 -8.33 -6.68
CA GLY A 88 -12.75 -9.00 -7.08
C GLY A 88 -12.71 -10.53 -6.96
N GLU A 89 -11.64 -11.13 -6.43
CA GLU A 89 -11.59 -12.58 -6.16
C GLU A 89 -12.56 -13.00 -5.03
N ARG A 90 -12.99 -12.04 -4.20
CA ARG A 90 -13.96 -12.24 -3.12
C ARG A 90 -14.96 -11.09 -3.08
N LYS A 91 -16.23 -11.40 -2.82
CA LYS A 91 -17.31 -10.40 -2.75
C LYS A 91 -17.18 -9.45 -1.55
N SER A 92 -16.75 -9.95 -0.40
CA SER A 92 -16.55 -9.15 0.81
C SER A 92 -15.66 -9.88 1.83
N TYR A 93 -15.15 -9.15 2.82
CA TYR A 93 -14.46 -9.71 3.99
C TYR A 93 -15.03 -9.08 5.26
N LYS A 94 -15.47 -9.91 6.22
CA LYS A 94 -16.18 -9.49 7.44
C LYS A 94 -17.36 -8.55 7.17
N GLY A 95 -18.04 -8.70 6.03
CA GLY A 95 -19.16 -7.85 5.64
C GLY A 95 -18.79 -6.48 5.09
N PHE A 96 -17.51 -6.20 4.83
CA PHE A 96 -17.05 -4.98 4.17
C PHE A 96 -16.52 -5.27 2.77
N VAL A 97 -16.67 -4.30 1.87
CA VAL A 97 -16.11 -4.33 0.52
C VAL A 97 -14.84 -3.51 0.53
N TRP A 98 -13.79 -4.01 -0.11
CA TRP A 98 -12.51 -3.33 -0.24
C TRP A 98 -12.25 -3.06 -1.71
N LYS A 99 -11.70 -1.91 -2.07
CA LYS A 99 -11.28 -1.59 -3.45
C LYS A 99 -9.96 -0.85 -3.44
N TYR A 100 -9.15 -1.04 -4.48
CA TYR A 100 -8.00 -0.17 -4.72
C TYR A 100 -8.47 1.22 -5.12
N LEU A 101 -7.69 2.23 -4.73
CA LEU A 101 -7.82 3.59 -5.23
C LEU A 101 -6.97 3.76 -6.49
#